data_AF-A0A4Q3EAU4-F1
#
_entry.id   AF-A0A4Q3EAU4-F1
#
_cell.length_a   1.000
_cell.length_b   1.000
_cell.length_c   1.000
_cell.angle_alpha   90.00
_cell.angle_beta   90.00
_cell.angle_gamma   90.00
#
_symmetry.space_group_name_H-M   'P 1'
#
loop_
_entity.id
_entity.type
_entity.pdbx_description
1 polymer ?
#
loop_
_entity_poly.entity_id
_entity_poly.type
_entity_poly.pdbx_seq_one_letter_code
_entity_poly.pdbx_strand_id
1 'polypeptide(L)'
;LNARDSAAHVKPKNIPALFYVATQKNGTVYLKIVNAQNVPQAVNLSLQGAGKVALTGTKVVLKSDNPEDTNSITEPEKIIPVTTKIKGIKKAFSQTLPAYSITILQLETK
;
A
#
# COMPACT_ATOMS: atom_id res chain seq x y z
N LEU A 1 -19.49 -16.18 8.05
CA LEU A 1 -20.25 -17.44 7.91
C LEU A 1 -21.22 -17.49 9.08
N ASN A 2 -22.49 -17.73 8.81
CA ASN A 2 -23.46 -18.02 9.87
C ASN A 2 -23.48 -19.53 10.19
N ALA A 3 -24.25 -19.95 11.20
CA ALA A 3 -24.32 -21.36 11.60
C ALA A 3 -24.79 -22.31 10.47
N ARG A 4 -25.60 -21.82 9.52
CA ARG A 4 -26.02 -22.61 8.35
C ARG A 4 -24.87 -22.83 7.38
N ASP A 5 -24.05 -21.82 7.14
CA ASP A 5 -22.89 -21.91 6.26
C ASP A 5 -21.85 -22.92 6.80
N SER A 6 -21.67 -22.97 8.12
CA SER A 6 -20.78 -23.93 8.79
C SER A 6 -21.26 -25.38 8.63
N ALA A 7 -22.57 -25.64 8.80
CA ALA A 7 -23.16 -26.96 8.60
C ALA A 7 -23.07 -27.44 7.14
N ALA A 8 -23.13 -26.49 6.19
CA ALA A 8 -22.99 -26.75 4.76
C ALA A 8 -21.53 -26.82 4.26
N HIS A 9 -20.53 -26.77 5.16
CA HIS A 9 -19.10 -26.77 4.83
C HIS A 9 -18.70 -25.66 3.83
N VAL A 10 -19.40 -24.53 3.85
CA VAL A 10 -19.10 -23.39 2.98
C VAL A 10 -17.79 -22.76 3.47
N LYS A 11 -16.76 -22.83 2.63
CA LYS A 11 -15.47 -22.19 2.95
C LYS A 11 -15.64 -20.66 2.95
N PRO A 12 -14.97 -19.93 3.88
CA PRO A 12 -14.95 -18.48 3.84
C PRO A 12 -14.46 -18.00 2.47
N LYS A 13 -15.13 -17.00 1.90
CA LYS A 13 -14.65 -16.35 0.67
C LYS A 13 -13.30 -15.71 0.98
N ASN A 14 -12.27 -16.06 0.22
CA ASN A 14 -10.95 -15.47 0.38
C ASN A 14 -11.01 -14.03 -0.16
N ILE A 15 -10.98 -13.05 0.74
CA ILE A 15 -11.01 -11.63 0.38
C ILE A 15 -9.55 -11.18 0.21
N PRO A 16 -9.17 -10.56 -0.92
CA PRO A 16 -7.84 -10.01 -1.08
C PRO A 16 -7.54 -9.04 0.07
N ALA A 17 -6.34 -9.15 0.65
CA ALA A 17 -5.92 -8.26 1.74
C ALA A 17 -4.93 -7.18 1.27
N LEU A 18 -4.62 -7.19 -0.02
CA LEU A 18 -3.81 -6.19 -0.70
C LEU A 18 -4.64 -5.61 -1.86
N PHE A 19 -4.73 -4.29 -1.90
CA PHE A 19 -5.42 -3.56 -2.97
C PHE A 19 -4.47 -2.54 -3.57
N TYR A 20 -4.61 -2.24 -4.86
CA TYR A 20 -3.80 -1.21 -5.49
C TYR A 20 -4.55 -0.49 -6.61
N VAL A 21 -4.11 0.74 -6.88
CA VAL A 21 -4.48 1.49 -8.07
C VAL A 21 -3.26 2.28 -8.56
N ALA A 22 -3.08 2.32 -9.87
CA ALA A 22 -2.03 3.11 -10.53
C ALA A 22 -2.68 4.19 -11.38
N THR A 23 -2.21 5.43 -11.22
CA THR A 23 -2.62 6.58 -12.05
C THR A 23 -1.37 7.28 -12.57
N GLN A 24 -1.46 7.93 -13.72
CA GLN A 24 -0.34 8.67 -14.31
C GLN A 24 -0.77 10.11 -14.63
N LYS A 25 0.14 11.05 -14.39
CA LYS A 25 -0.01 12.44 -14.83
C LYS A 25 1.37 13.02 -15.18
N ASN A 26 1.52 13.57 -16.38
CA ASN A 26 2.71 14.34 -16.80
C ASN A 26 4.08 13.63 -16.63
N GLY A 27 4.12 12.32 -16.85
CA GLY A 27 5.35 11.53 -16.67
C GLY A 27 5.58 11.10 -15.23
N THR A 28 4.61 11.28 -14.32
CA THR A 28 4.67 10.78 -12.95
C THR A 28 3.62 9.70 -12.75
N VAL A 29 4.06 8.52 -12.31
CA VAL A 29 3.19 7.43 -11.87
C VAL A 29 2.95 7.55 -10.37
N TYR A 30 1.69 7.46 -9.97
CA TYR A 30 1.25 7.34 -8.59
C TYR A 30 0.68 5.95 -8.37
N LEU A 31 1.38 5.13 -7.60
CA LEU A 31 0.91 3.82 -7.19
C LEU A 31 0.42 3.89 -5.74
N LYS A 32 -0.87 3.70 -5.52
CA LYS A 32 -1.48 3.64 -4.20
C LYS A 32 -1.73 2.18 -3.86
N ILE A 33 -1.25 1.74 -2.70
CA ILE A 33 -1.31 0.34 -2.27
C ILE A 33 -1.84 0.31 -0.84
N VAL A 34 -2.81 -0.56 -0.57
CA VAL A 34 -3.38 -0.76 0.77
C VAL A 34 -3.03 -2.17 1.22
N ASN A 35 -2.35 -2.30 2.36
CA ASN A 35 -2.18 -3.55 3.08
C ASN A 35 -3.13 -3.57 4.27
N ALA A 36 -4.21 -4.35 4.16
CA ALA A 36 -5.21 -4.49 5.22
C ALA A 36 -4.85 -5.57 6.25
N GLN A 37 -3.72 -6.27 6.09
CA GLN A 37 -3.29 -7.29 7.03
C GLN A 37 -2.53 -6.70 8.22
N ASN A 38 -2.57 -7.44 9.33
CA ASN A 38 -1.76 -7.18 10.52
C ASN A 38 -0.29 -7.60 10.37
N VAL A 39 0.13 -8.01 9.17
CA VAL A 39 1.52 -8.39 8.88
C VAL A 39 2.08 -7.54 7.75
N PRO A 40 3.36 -7.12 7.84
CA PRO A 40 4.03 -6.48 6.73
C PRO A 40 4.05 -7.37 5.48
N GLN A 41 3.85 -6.77 4.31
CA GLN A 41 3.77 -7.46 3.03
C GLN A 41 4.88 -6.99 2.08
N ALA A 42 5.74 -7.91 1.66
CA ALA A 42 6.74 -7.64 0.63
C ALA A 42 6.10 -7.79 -0.76
N VAL A 43 6.17 -6.72 -1.57
CA VAL A 43 5.61 -6.70 -2.92
C VAL A 43 6.69 -6.45 -3.95
N ASN A 44 6.57 -7.13 -5.09
CA ASN A 44 7.39 -6.88 -6.27
C ASN A 44 6.62 -5.96 -7.22
N LEU A 45 7.23 -4.84 -7.57
CA LEU A 45 6.66 -3.81 -8.43
C LEU A 45 7.37 -3.86 -9.78
N SER A 46 6.58 -3.91 -10.85
CA SER A 46 7.05 -4.02 -12.23
C SER A 46 6.40 -2.92 -13.07
N LEU A 47 7.20 -1.96 -13.51
CA LEU A 47 6.79 -0.80 -14.29
C LEU A 47 6.93 -1.10 -15.80
N GLN A 48 6.32 -2.19 -16.26
CA GLN A 48 6.33 -2.54 -17.68
C GLN A 48 5.58 -1.48 -18.50
N GLY A 49 6.13 -1.14 -19.66
CA GLY A 49 5.59 -0.07 -20.52
C GLY A 49 5.94 1.35 -20.08
N ALA A 50 6.52 1.56 -18.89
CA ALA A 50 7.07 2.85 -18.51
C ALA A 50 8.36 3.18 -19.29
N GLY A 51 8.58 4.47 -19.56
CA GLY A 51 9.80 5.02 -20.17
C GLY A 51 11.04 4.85 -19.29
N LYS A 52 11.95 5.84 -19.26
CA LYS A 52 13.04 5.82 -18.28
C LYS A 52 12.44 6.09 -16.91
N VAL A 53 12.84 5.30 -15.92
CA VAL A 53 12.39 5.47 -14.53
C VAL A 53 13.50 6.17 -13.76
N ALA A 54 13.16 7.21 -13.00
CA ALA A 54 14.12 7.85 -12.12
C ALA A 54 14.61 6.87 -11.04
N LEU A 55 15.88 6.98 -10.65
CA LEU A 55 16.48 6.11 -9.62
C LEU A 55 15.98 6.42 -8.20
N THR A 56 15.23 7.52 -8.05
CA THR A 56 14.65 8.00 -6.80
C THR A 56 13.18 8.32 -6.98
N GLY A 57 12.46 8.39 -5.88
CA GLY A 57 11.03 8.68 -5.85
C GLY A 57 10.59 9.04 -4.44
N THR A 58 9.30 9.34 -4.31
CA THR A 58 8.70 9.69 -3.02
C THR A 58 7.79 8.56 -2.56
N LYS A 59 7.90 8.18 -1.29
CA LYS A 59 7.00 7.25 -0.62
C LYS A 59 6.30 7.95 0.52
N VAL A 60 4.98 7.98 0.48
CA VAL A 60 4.12 8.46 1.57
C VAL A 60 3.44 7.25 2.19
N VAL A 61 3.51 7.11 3.52
CA VAL A 61 2.89 6.01 4.25
C VAL A 61 2.01 6.57 5.36
N LEU A 62 0.74 6.17 5.37
CA LEU A 62 -0.14 6.26 6.53
C LEU A 62 -0.28 4.85 7.09
N LYS A 63 0.00 4.66 8.38
CA LYS A 63 -0.17 3.36 9.05
C LYS A 63 -0.63 3.58 10.49
N SER A 64 -1.24 2.55 11.06
CA SER A 64 -1.33 2.39 12.51
C SER A 64 -0.96 0.97 12.90
N ASP A 65 -0.74 0.74 14.19
CA ASP A 65 -0.48 -0.61 14.70
C ASP A 65 -1.79 -1.39 14.89
N ASN A 66 -2.92 -0.69 15.09
CA ASN A 66 -4.27 -1.28 15.11
C ASN A 66 -5.24 -0.57 14.15
N PRO A 67 -6.16 -1.30 13.50
CA PRO A 67 -7.09 -0.72 12.52
C PRO A 67 -8.19 0.17 13.15
N GLU A 68 -8.44 0.04 14.45
CA GLU A 68 -9.39 0.85 15.22
C GLU A 68 -8.79 2.16 15.77
N ASP A 69 -7.48 2.38 15.60
CA ASP A 69 -6.85 3.62 16.04
C ASP A 69 -7.42 4.84 15.30
N THR A 70 -7.58 5.95 16.03
CA THR A 70 -8.02 7.23 15.48
C THR A 70 -7.25 8.40 16.08
N ASN A 71 -7.35 9.56 15.45
CA ASN A 71 -6.90 10.83 16.03
C ASN A 71 -8.02 11.39 16.92
N SER A 72 -7.68 11.76 18.15
CA SER A 72 -8.62 12.30 19.14
C SER A 72 -8.36 13.78 19.40
N ILE A 73 -9.19 14.44 20.22
CA ILE A 73 -8.95 15.84 20.62
C ILE A 73 -7.63 15.95 21.42
N THR A 74 -7.31 14.96 22.26
CA THR A 74 -6.09 14.96 23.08
C THR A 74 -4.87 14.47 22.31
N GLU A 75 -5.06 13.68 21.25
CA GLU A 75 -3.99 13.14 20.38
C GLU A 75 -4.33 13.36 18.89
N PRO A 76 -4.33 14.62 18.41
CA PRO A 76 -4.82 14.95 17.06
C PRO A 76 -3.89 14.47 15.94
N GLU A 77 -2.63 14.19 16.25
CA GLU A 77 -1.59 13.79 15.28
C GLU A 77 -1.06 12.36 15.52
N LYS A 78 -1.83 11.50 16.21
CA LYS A 78 -1.44 10.11 16.49
C LYS A 78 -1.14 9.32 15.20
N ILE A 79 -1.94 9.53 14.17
CA ILE A 79 -1.88 8.85 12.87
C ILE A 79 -1.76 9.92 11.79
N ILE A 80 -0.54 10.12 11.28
CA ILE A 80 -0.23 11.08 10.22
C ILE A 80 0.55 10.42 9.07
N PRO A 81 0.38 10.88 7.82
CA PRO A 81 1.19 10.38 6.72
C PRO A 81 2.66 10.80 6.87
N VAL A 82 3.57 9.84 6.75
CA VAL A 82 5.02 10.08 6.75
C VAL A 82 5.55 10.03 5.32
N THR A 83 6.25 11.09 4.91
CA THR A 83 6.85 11.20 3.58
C THR A 83 8.35 10.92 3.63
N THR A 84 8.82 10.05 2.76
CA THR A 84 10.23 9.65 2.67
C THR A 84 10.70 9.62 1.21
N LYS A 85 11.96 9.99 0.95
CA LYS A 85 12.59 9.73 -0.34
C LYS A 85 13.09 8.28 -0.37
N ILE A 86 12.81 7.59 -1.46
CA ILE A 86 13.31 6.24 -1.72
C ILE A 86 14.31 6.26 -2.88
N LYS A 87 15.29 5.36 -2.84
CA LYS A 87 16.37 5.21 -3.83
C LYS A 87 16.38 3.78 -4.37
N GLY A 88 17.15 3.54 -5.44
CA GLY A 88 17.28 2.21 -6.03
C GLY A 88 16.06 1.79 -6.83
N ILE A 89 15.23 2.76 -7.27
CA ILE A 89 14.10 2.49 -8.14
C ILE A 89 14.63 2.11 -9.51
N LYS A 90 14.01 1.09 -10.08
CA LYS A 90 14.29 0.51 -11.41
C LYS A 90 12.98 0.03 -12.01
N LYS A 91 13.00 -0.48 -13.24
CA LYS A 91 11.79 -1.03 -13.88
C LYS A 91 11.15 -2.17 -13.08
N ALA A 92 11.93 -2.92 -12.30
CA ALA A 92 11.43 -3.97 -11.41
C ALA A 92 12.14 -3.91 -10.05
N PHE A 93 11.41 -3.61 -8.97
CA PHE A 93 11.95 -3.43 -7.62
C PHE A 93 10.95 -3.89 -6.56
N SER A 94 11.41 -4.07 -5.33
CA SER A 94 10.56 -4.52 -4.23
C SER A 94 10.32 -3.41 -3.22
N GLN A 95 9.18 -3.45 -2.54
CA GLN A 95 8.87 -2.63 -1.38
C GLN A 95 8.22 -3.49 -0.30
N THR A 96 8.55 -3.22 0.97
CA THR A 96 7.81 -3.77 2.10
C THR A 96 6.77 -2.75 2.54
N LEU A 97 5.52 -3.17 2.54
CA LEU A 97 4.36 -2.42 2.99
C LEU A 97 4.13 -2.77 4.46
N PRO A 98 4.04 -1.78 5.37
CA PRO A 98 3.71 -2.06 6.77
C PRO A 98 2.35 -2.74 6.92
N ALA A 99 2.13 -3.40 8.06
CA ALA A 99 0.80 -3.81 8.48
C ALA A 99 -0.16 -2.59 8.52
N TYR A 100 -1.44 -2.81 8.28
CA TYR A 100 -2.52 -1.81 8.35
C TYR A 100 -2.12 -0.45 7.77
N SER A 101 -1.75 -0.44 6.48
CA SER A 101 -1.15 0.73 5.86
C SER A 101 -1.73 1.09 4.50
N ILE A 102 -1.66 2.39 4.21
CA ILE A 102 -1.83 2.96 2.88
C ILE A 102 -0.47 3.52 2.49
N THR A 103 0.08 3.03 1.39
CA THR A 103 1.35 3.48 0.82
C THR A 103 1.11 4.11 -0.55
N ILE A 104 1.65 5.30 -0.77
CA ILE A 104 1.67 5.98 -2.07
C ILE A 104 3.11 6.09 -2.53
N LEU A 105 3.40 5.55 -3.71
CA LEU A 105 4.67 5.74 -4.41
C LEU A 105 4.46 6.72 -5.56
N GLN A 106 5.24 7.79 -5.55
CA GLN A 106 5.33 8.74 -6.65
C GLN A 106 6.66 8.50 -7.39
N LEU A 107 6.55 8.12 -8.66
CA LEU A 107 7.66 7.63 -9.47
C LEU A 107 7.71 8.42 -10.78
N GLU A 108 8.84 9.03 -11.08
CA GLU A 108 9.03 9.72 -12.36
C GLU A 108 9.39 8.71 -13.46
N THR A 109 8.61 8.73 -14.54
CA THR A 109 8.70 7.85 -15.71
C THR A 109 8.65 8.69 -16.99
N LYS A 110 9.81 8.99 -17.60
CA LYS A 110 9.94 9.79 -18.83
C LYS A 110 10.80 9.08 -19.87
#